data_AF-A0A177VAV7-F1
#
_entry.id   AF-A0A177VAV7-F1
#
_cell.length_a   1.000
_cell.length_b   1.000
_cell.length_c   1.000
_cell.angle_alpha   90.00
_cell.angle_beta   90.00
_cell.angle_gamma   90.00
#
_symmetry.space_group_name_H-M   'P 1'
#
loop_
_entity.id
_entity.type
_entity.pdbx_description
1 polymer ?
#
loop_
_entity_poly.entity_id
_entity_poly.type
_entity_poly.pdbx_seq_one_letter_code
_entity_poly.pdbx_strand_id
1 'polypeptide(L)'
;MWSLLRAAADESNVLTPFIAWSVFPVIGTAVALRFAYSTRFIAQPKTPAQAADHQRYARALVVGAYLLYSLLGALVAVFHPEVPNHYALLGIAYDDDADAVKKSFRKLARQYHPDKLTDANRDTGEAYFLLVRKAHDTLVDPMTRFAYDRFGPSVLDWREPKTLREYMQHGFKESILFYVFNPLFHSVLIWIHGSRVDSYWRFCHPLATAAIEYYVLSRPVRPKLLANLFPLMTPREYVTILHHFYTALIMAFAQLGPLFPPRQYGPANAAEKQQLEEAALALSEGIKMLSRAAEAEAGGLLVKELEPFRASTKPSAKTLPEAAASAAAIHAASKSGKTTTSSESGPTALTNAQQTWIKLLADRIFYLRLEAAPVVREMVKVESAKSAERSRAAAKTSRSASSQAGGPQQDKAPASAVSANA
;
A
#
# COMPACT_ATOMS: atom_id res chain seq x y z
N MET A 1 -3.97 -27.79 -2.11
CA MET A 1 -4.90 -27.67 -0.96
C MET A 1 -4.15 -27.37 0.34
N TRP A 2 -3.17 -28.18 0.74
CA TRP A 2 -2.34 -27.92 1.93
C TRP A 2 -1.47 -26.65 1.87
N SER A 3 -0.93 -26.29 0.70
CA SER A 3 -0.22 -25.01 0.48
C SER A 3 -1.15 -23.80 0.57
N LEU A 4 -2.36 -23.91 -0.02
CA LEU A 4 -3.41 -22.88 0.05
C LEU A 4 -3.95 -22.71 1.48
N LEU A 5 -4.08 -23.80 2.25
CA LEU A 5 -4.46 -23.74 3.65
C LEU A 5 -3.36 -23.15 4.55
N ARG A 6 -2.08 -23.36 4.21
CA ARG A 6 -0.95 -22.76 4.93
C ARG A 6 -0.80 -21.27 4.61
N ALA A 7 -0.95 -20.88 3.34
CA ALA A 7 -1.00 -19.47 2.94
C ALA A 7 -2.22 -18.75 3.55
N ALA A 8 -3.38 -19.41 3.55
CA ALA A 8 -4.53 -18.93 4.29
C ALA A 8 -4.23 -18.83 5.78
N ALA A 9 -3.58 -19.81 6.42
CA ALA A 9 -3.25 -19.79 7.85
C ALA A 9 -2.28 -18.68 8.28
N ASP A 10 -1.24 -18.40 7.48
CA ASP A 10 -0.29 -17.29 7.73
C ASP A 10 -0.96 -15.92 7.53
N GLU A 11 -1.88 -15.79 6.58
CA GLU A 11 -2.70 -14.58 6.42
C GLU A 11 -3.90 -14.52 7.41
N SER A 12 -4.33 -15.67 7.92
CA SER A 12 -5.53 -15.85 8.74
C SER A 12 -5.21 -15.98 10.22
N ASN A 13 -4.28 -15.17 10.72
CA ASN A 13 -4.28 -14.85 12.14
C ASN A 13 -5.50 -13.97 12.46
N VAL A 14 -6.72 -14.32 12.00
CA VAL A 14 -7.99 -13.61 12.17
C VAL A 14 -8.45 -13.68 13.62
N LEU A 15 -8.04 -14.73 14.34
CA LEU A 15 -8.42 -14.96 15.71
C LEU A 15 -7.77 -13.95 16.66
N THR A 16 -6.50 -13.59 16.43
CA THR A 16 -5.76 -12.63 17.26
C THR A 16 -6.38 -11.22 17.26
N PRO A 17 -6.61 -10.56 16.10
CA PRO A 17 -7.30 -9.30 16.05
C PRO A 17 -8.74 -9.45 16.55
N PHE A 18 -9.42 -10.56 16.28
CA PHE A 18 -10.77 -10.78 16.82
C PHE A 18 -10.80 -10.78 18.36
N ILE A 19 -9.92 -11.55 19.00
CA ILE A 19 -9.79 -11.61 20.47
C ILE A 19 -9.43 -10.22 21.00
N ALA A 20 -8.48 -9.53 20.36
CA ALA A 20 -8.10 -8.18 20.74
C ALA A 20 -9.28 -7.20 20.63
N TRP A 21 -10.05 -7.26 19.55
CA TRP A 21 -11.23 -6.41 19.31
C TRP A 21 -12.43 -6.76 20.20
N SER A 22 -12.53 -7.98 20.73
CA SER A 22 -13.60 -8.36 21.67
C SER A 22 -13.27 -7.99 23.13
N VAL A 23 -11.99 -8.08 23.52
CA VAL A 23 -11.55 -7.85 24.91
C VAL A 23 -11.15 -6.39 25.15
N PHE A 24 -10.36 -5.80 24.26
CA PHE A 24 -9.71 -4.50 24.48
C PHE A 24 -10.71 -3.35 24.67
N PRO A 25 -11.78 -3.21 23.85
CA PRO A 25 -12.76 -2.15 24.07
C PRO A 25 -13.48 -2.25 25.42
N VAL A 26 -13.75 -3.47 25.90
CA VAL A 26 -14.45 -3.68 27.18
C VAL A 26 -13.56 -3.26 28.34
N ILE A 27 -12.32 -3.77 28.38
CA ILE A 27 -11.36 -3.44 29.44
C ILE A 27 -10.98 -1.95 29.36
N GLY A 28 -10.67 -1.46 28.15
CA GLY A 28 -10.27 -0.09 27.90
C GLY A 28 -11.33 0.91 28.34
N THR A 29 -12.62 0.63 28.10
CA THR A 29 -13.72 1.49 28.58
C THR A 29 -13.76 1.55 30.11
N ALA A 30 -13.62 0.41 30.78
CA ALA A 30 -13.64 0.35 32.25
C ALA A 30 -12.45 1.11 32.85
N VAL A 31 -11.25 0.96 32.28
CA VAL A 31 -10.05 1.68 32.71
C VAL A 31 -10.18 3.18 32.45
N ALA A 32 -10.66 3.58 31.27
CA ALA A 32 -10.84 4.98 30.91
C ALA A 32 -11.83 5.70 31.84
N LEU A 33 -12.97 5.07 32.16
CA LEU A 33 -13.94 5.63 33.11
C LEU A 33 -13.39 5.70 34.53
N ARG A 34 -12.71 4.64 35.02
CA ARG A 34 -12.08 4.65 36.34
C ARG A 34 -11.07 5.78 36.46
N PHE A 35 -10.26 5.98 35.43
CA PHE A 35 -9.29 7.06 35.36
C PHE A 35 -9.97 8.43 35.32
N ALA A 36 -10.99 8.62 34.48
CA ALA A 36 -11.72 9.89 34.37
C ALA A 36 -12.40 10.30 35.69
N TYR A 37 -12.94 9.33 36.44
CA TYR A 37 -13.53 9.58 37.75
C TYR A 37 -12.51 9.79 38.85
N SER A 38 -11.37 9.08 38.85
CA SER A 38 -10.33 9.24 39.88
C SER A 38 -9.61 10.58 39.78
N THR A 39 -9.38 11.05 38.55
CA THR A 39 -8.74 12.34 38.24
C THR A 39 -9.71 13.52 38.24
N ARG A 40 -11.00 13.27 38.48
CA ARG A 40 -12.09 14.27 38.47
C ARG A 40 -12.22 15.06 37.16
N PHE A 41 -11.74 14.52 36.02
CA PHE A 41 -12.02 15.12 34.70
C PHE A 41 -13.53 15.13 34.38
N ILE A 42 -14.27 14.12 34.87
CA ILE A 42 -15.72 13.98 34.70
C ILE A 42 -16.35 13.70 36.06
N ALA A 43 -17.49 14.36 36.35
CA ALA A 43 -18.24 14.11 37.57
C ALA A 43 -18.79 12.68 37.60
N GLN A 44 -18.83 12.06 38.77
CA GLN A 44 -19.45 10.75 38.92
C GLN A 44 -20.95 10.81 38.56
N PRO A 45 -21.46 9.80 37.85
CA PRO A 45 -22.86 9.81 37.41
C PRO A 45 -23.78 9.71 38.62
N LYS A 46 -24.79 10.59 38.65
CA LYS A 46 -25.81 10.61 39.72
C LYS A 46 -27.02 9.74 39.38
N THR A 47 -27.24 9.48 38.08
CA THR A 47 -28.38 8.71 37.58
C THR A 47 -27.90 7.52 36.74
N PRO A 48 -28.69 6.43 36.66
CA PRO A 48 -28.36 5.29 35.81
C PRO A 48 -28.30 5.65 34.32
N ALA A 49 -29.12 6.62 33.88
CA ALA A 49 -29.08 7.13 32.50
C ALA A 49 -27.74 7.82 32.20
N GLN A 50 -27.27 8.68 33.12
CA GLN A 50 -25.99 9.37 32.96
C GLN A 50 -24.81 8.38 32.98
N ALA A 51 -24.87 7.32 33.79
CA ALA A 51 -23.86 6.26 33.80
C ALA A 51 -23.81 5.52 32.45
N ALA A 52 -24.97 5.24 31.85
CA ALA A 52 -25.06 4.62 30.52
C ALA A 52 -24.48 5.54 29.43
N ASP A 53 -24.74 6.84 29.49
CA ASP A 53 -24.19 7.80 28.53
C ASP A 53 -22.67 7.94 28.66
N HIS A 54 -22.14 8.03 29.88
CA HIS A 54 -20.70 8.02 30.13
C HIS A 54 -20.05 6.74 29.54
N GLN A 55 -20.71 5.59 29.72
CA GLN A 55 -20.23 4.33 29.17
C GLN A 55 -20.27 4.29 27.64
N ARG A 56 -21.30 4.87 27.01
CA ARG A 56 -21.39 4.97 25.55
C ARG A 56 -20.28 5.83 24.97
N TYR A 57 -20.08 7.04 25.51
CA TYR A 57 -19.03 7.95 25.02
C TYR A 57 -17.63 7.40 25.26
N ALA A 58 -17.36 6.85 26.45
CA ALA A 58 -16.07 6.24 26.74
C ALA A 58 -15.79 5.04 25.81
N ARG A 59 -16.79 4.19 25.56
CA ARG A 59 -16.64 3.06 24.65
C ARG A 59 -16.41 3.51 23.21
N ALA A 60 -17.16 4.51 22.73
CA ALA A 60 -16.97 5.08 21.39
C ALA A 60 -15.56 5.66 21.22
N LEU A 61 -15.05 6.39 22.22
CA LEU A 61 -13.71 6.96 22.20
C LEU A 61 -12.64 5.87 22.19
N VAL A 62 -12.74 4.87 23.06
CA VAL A 62 -11.79 3.75 23.13
C VAL A 62 -11.80 2.95 21.83
N VAL A 63 -12.98 2.65 21.27
CA VAL A 63 -13.10 1.95 19.99
C VAL A 63 -12.52 2.79 18.85
N GLY A 64 -12.78 4.10 18.81
CA GLY A 64 -12.21 4.99 17.80
C GLY A 64 -10.68 5.11 17.90
N ALA A 65 -10.14 5.22 19.13
CA ALA A 65 -8.70 5.24 19.37
C ALA A 65 -8.04 3.91 18.99
N TYR A 66 -8.69 2.79 19.31
CA TYR A 66 -8.20 1.46 18.96
C TYR A 66 -8.30 1.17 17.46
N LEU A 67 -9.33 1.69 16.77
CA LEU A 67 -9.41 1.69 15.32
C LEU A 67 -8.22 2.45 14.73
N LEU A 68 -7.96 3.67 15.18
CA LEU A 68 -6.82 4.46 14.71
C LEU A 68 -5.50 3.73 14.98
N TYR A 69 -5.31 3.16 16.16
CA TYR A 69 -4.14 2.34 16.49
C TYR A 69 -4.00 1.14 15.54
N SER A 70 -5.10 0.44 15.24
CA SER A 70 -5.09 -0.72 14.35
C SER A 70 -4.77 -0.32 12.89
N LEU A 71 -5.30 0.81 12.42
CA LEU A 71 -5.02 1.33 11.08
C LEU A 71 -3.55 1.78 10.96
N LEU A 72 -3.02 2.48 11.97
CA LEU A 72 -1.61 2.86 12.03
C LEU A 72 -0.70 1.63 12.17
N GLY A 73 -1.10 0.65 12.97
CA GLY A 73 -0.39 -0.62 13.12
C GLY A 73 -0.31 -1.39 11.81
N ALA A 74 -1.40 -1.43 11.03
CA ALA A 74 -1.40 -2.04 9.71
C ALA A 74 -0.47 -1.31 8.72
N LEU A 75 -0.44 0.02 8.77
CA LEU A 75 0.54 0.80 8.01
C LEU A 75 1.97 0.44 8.41
N VAL A 76 2.28 0.48 9.72
CA VAL A 76 3.61 0.17 10.27
C VAL A 76 4.03 -1.27 9.93
N ALA A 77 3.13 -2.25 10.00
CA ALA A 77 3.42 -3.64 9.65
C ALA A 77 3.90 -3.79 8.20
N VAL A 78 3.33 -3.00 7.29
CA VAL A 78 3.74 -3.01 5.87
C VAL A 78 5.04 -2.22 5.64
N PHE A 79 5.32 -1.21 6.47
CA PHE A 79 6.61 -0.51 6.47
C PHE A 79 7.74 -1.31 7.11
N HIS A 80 7.44 -2.18 8.07
CA HIS A 80 8.40 -3.01 8.79
C HIS A 80 8.12 -4.51 8.56
N PRO A 81 8.15 -4.99 7.30
CA PRO A 81 7.93 -6.40 7.05
C PRO A 81 9.12 -7.22 7.58
N GLU A 82 8.85 -8.45 8.03
CA GLU A 82 9.92 -9.38 8.45
C GLU A 82 10.89 -9.65 7.29
N VAL A 83 10.36 -9.73 6.07
CA VAL A 83 11.13 -9.85 4.83
C VAL A 83 10.93 -8.60 3.97
N PRO A 84 11.99 -7.82 3.68
CA PRO A 84 11.88 -6.64 2.85
C PRO A 84 11.49 -7.00 1.41
N ASN A 85 10.73 -6.10 0.79
CA ASN A 85 10.38 -6.15 -0.63
C ASN A 85 11.64 -6.22 -1.51
N HIS A 86 11.58 -6.91 -2.65
CA HIS A 86 12.69 -7.10 -3.58
C HIS A 86 13.27 -5.78 -4.10
N TYR A 87 12.44 -4.76 -4.33
CA TYR A 87 12.89 -3.42 -4.70
C TYR A 87 13.68 -2.75 -3.58
N ALA A 88 13.17 -2.84 -2.34
CA ALA A 88 13.84 -2.31 -1.15
C ALA A 88 15.17 -3.05 -0.87
N LEU A 89 15.20 -4.37 -1.11
CA LEU A 89 16.39 -5.21 -0.92
C LEU A 89 17.51 -4.84 -1.90
N LEU A 90 17.16 -4.56 -3.16
CA LEU A 90 18.10 -4.07 -4.17
C LEU A 90 18.37 -2.55 -4.05
N GLY A 91 17.63 -1.82 -3.22
CA GLY A 91 17.76 -0.37 -3.08
C GLY A 91 17.46 0.40 -4.37
N ILE A 92 16.51 -0.08 -5.15
CA ILE A 92 16.06 0.54 -6.42
C ILE A 92 14.62 1.05 -6.29
N ALA A 93 14.24 1.99 -7.15
CA ALA A 93 12.86 2.46 -7.23
C ALA A 93 11.97 1.39 -7.90
N TYR A 94 10.66 1.46 -7.64
CA TYR A 94 9.68 0.57 -8.28
C TYR A 94 9.66 0.74 -9.81
N ASP A 95 9.81 1.98 -10.28
CA ASP A 95 9.75 2.34 -11.70
C ASP A 95 11.11 2.19 -12.43
N ASP A 96 12.12 1.61 -11.77
CA ASP A 96 13.44 1.40 -12.36
C ASP A 96 13.43 0.25 -13.40
N ASP A 97 14.21 0.42 -14.47
CA ASP A 97 14.35 -0.54 -15.57
C ASP A 97 15.19 -1.77 -15.18
N ALA A 98 15.09 -2.83 -15.99
CA ALA A 98 15.85 -4.07 -15.80
C ALA A 98 17.38 -3.86 -15.74
N ASP A 99 17.89 -2.81 -16.39
CA ASP A 99 19.32 -2.48 -16.33
C ASP A 99 19.75 -1.95 -14.96
N ALA A 100 18.89 -1.19 -14.28
CA ALA A 100 19.12 -0.74 -12.92
C ALA A 100 19.11 -1.92 -11.94
N VAL A 101 18.18 -2.87 -12.11
CA VAL A 101 18.14 -4.14 -11.36
C VAL A 101 19.48 -4.88 -11.48
N LYS A 102 19.95 -5.11 -12.71
CA LYS A 102 21.24 -5.78 -12.96
C LYS A 102 22.43 -5.01 -12.38
N LYS A 103 22.42 -3.68 -12.49
CA LYS A 103 23.50 -2.82 -11.95
C LYS A 103 23.56 -2.92 -10.42
N SER A 104 22.43 -2.84 -9.74
CA SER A 104 22.37 -2.96 -8.28
C SER A 104 22.79 -4.36 -7.82
N PHE A 105 22.28 -5.40 -8.47
CA PHE A 105 22.68 -6.78 -8.18
C PHE A 105 24.19 -6.98 -8.29
N ARG A 106 24.83 -6.51 -9.38
CA ARG A 106 26.30 -6.59 -9.53
C ARG A 106 27.05 -5.88 -8.40
N LYS A 107 26.53 -4.76 -7.90
CA LYS A 107 27.14 -4.01 -6.79
C LYS A 107 27.04 -4.81 -5.49
N LEU A 108 25.83 -5.29 -5.15
CA LEU A 108 25.58 -6.06 -3.92
C LEU A 108 26.27 -7.42 -3.95
N ALA A 109 26.25 -8.13 -5.08
CA ALA A 109 26.93 -9.41 -5.25
C ALA A 109 28.45 -9.31 -5.01
N ARG A 110 29.09 -8.21 -5.42
CA ARG A 110 30.53 -7.98 -5.15
C ARG A 110 30.85 -7.70 -3.69
N GLN A 111 29.87 -7.24 -2.92
CA GLN A 111 30.01 -6.89 -1.51
C GLN A 111 29.74 -8.09 -0.60
N TYR A 112 28.70 -8.86 -0.92
CA TYR A 112 28.20 -9.97 -0.10
C TYR A 112 28.50 -11.35 -0.69
N HIS A 113 29.46 -11.46 -1.62
CA HIS A 113 29.91 -12.76 -2.14
C HIS A 113 30.46 -13.62 -0.99
N PRO A 114 30.14 -14.93 -0.92
CA PRO A 114 30.61 -15.81 0.16
C PRO A 114 32.13 -15.78 0.35
N ASP A 115 32.90 -15.67 -0.74
CA ASP A 115 34.37 -15.59 -0.70
C ASP A 115 34.93 -14.33 0.01
N LYS A 116 34.13 -13.28 0.19
CA LYS A 116 34.56 -12.03 0.84
C LYS A 116 34.04 -11.87 2.26
N LEU A 117 33.25 -12.83 2.73
CA LEU A 117 32.70 -12.81 4.08
C LEU A 117 33.71 -13.42 5.07
N THR A 118 33.83 -12.79 6.23
CA THR A 118 34.58 -13.31 7.38
C THR A 118 33.69 -14.22 8.22
N ASP A 119 34.27 -15.17 8.96
CA ASP A 119 33.50 -16.17 9.73
C ASP A 119 32.45 -15.57 10.68
N ALA A 120 32.71 -14.39 11.26
CA ALA A 120 31.75 -13.70 12.13
C ALA A 120 30.46 -13.21 11.43
N ASN A 121 30.45 -13.05 10.10
CA ASN A 121 29.33 -12.52 9.31
C ASN A 121 28.93 -13.46 8.15
N ARG A 122 29.42 -14.70 8.16
CA ARG A 122 29.25 -15.64 7.05
C ARG A 122 27.78 -16.02 6.88
N ASP A 123 27.15 -16.50 7.94
CA ASP A 123 25.77 -16.99 7.91
C ASP A 123 24.77 -15.88 7.53
N THR A 124 24.92 -14.69 8.12
CA THR A 124 24.05 -13.56 7.83
C THR A 124 24.28 -13.00 6.43
N GLY A 125 25.55 -12.94 5.99
CA GLY A 125 25.91 -12.44 4.66
C GLY A 125 25.48 -13.40 3.54
N GLU A 126 25.57 -14.70 3.77
CA GLU A 126 25.09 -15.73 2.85
C GLU A 126 23.57 -15.69 2.71
N ALA A 127 22.84 -15.60 3.82
CA ALA A 127 21.39 -15.45 3.81
C ALA A 127 20.96 -14.18 3.05
N TYR A 128 21.63 -13.05 3.28
CA TYR A 128 21.36 -11.81 2.55
C TYR A 128 21.68 -11.93 1.06
N PHE A 129 22.81 -12.54 0.70
CA PHE A 129 23.17 -12.78 -0.70
C PHE A 129 22.13 -13.65 -1.43
N LEU A 130 21.64 -14.70 -0.77
CA LEU A 130 20.59 -15.55 -1.31
C LEU A 130 19.29 -14.77 -1.56
N LEU A 131 18.90 -13.90 -0.62
CA LEU A 131 17.74 -13.02 -0.80
C LEU A 131 17.94 -12.04 -1.97
N VAL A 132 19.12 -11.42 -2.07
CA VAL A 132 19.45 -10.48 -3.15
C VAL A 132 19.43 -11.17 -4.51
N ARG A 133 19.93 -12.41 -4.58
CA ARG A 133 19.85 -13.24 -5.79
C ARG A 133 18.40 -13.55 -6.14
N LYS A 134 17.58 -13.98 -5.18
CA LYS A 134 16.15 -14.24 -5.39
C LYS A 134 15.43 -12.99 -5.92
N ALA A 135 15.75 -11.82 -5.35
CA ALA A 135 15.20 -10.55 -5.80
C ALA A 135 15.58 -10.20 -7.24
N HIS A 136 16.86 -10.37 -7.61
CA HIS A 136 17.31 -10.17 -8.97
C HIS A 136 16.61 -11.12 -9.95
N ASP A 137 16.57 -12.42 -9.64
CA ASP A 137 16.01 -13.43 -10.55
C ASP A 137 14.52 -13.20 -10.81
N THR A 138 13.79 -12.68 -9.83
CA THR A 138 12.36 -12.34 -9.93
C THR A 138 12.11 -11.03 -10.68
N LEU A 139 12.97 -10.03 -10.53
CA LEU A 139 12.76 -8.70 -11.11
C LEU A 139 13.32 -8.57 -12.54
N VAL A 140 14.21 -9.47 -12.96
CA VAL A 140 14.79 -9.47 -14.31
C VAL A 140 13.81 -9.95 -15.36
N ASP A 141 13.00 -10.96 -15.06
CA ASP A 141 11.99 -11.45 -15.99
C ASP A 141 10.70 -10.61 -15.88
N PRO A 142 10.21 -10.02 -16.99
CA PRO A 142 9.02 -9.17 -16.95
C PRO A 142 7.76 -9.89 -16.48
N MET A 143 7.62 -11.20 -16.74
CA MET A 143 6.43 -11.95 -16.34
C MET A 143 6.41 -12.19 -14.83
N THR A 144 7.51 -12.67 -14.26
CA THR A 144 7.64 -12.87 -12.81
C THR A 144 7.62 -11.55 -12.05
N ARG A 145 8.21 -10.47 -12.60
CA ARG A 145 8.08 -9.11 -12.04
C ARG A 145 6.63 -8.65 -11.97
N PHE A 146 5.88 -8.81 -13.08
CA PHE A 146 4.45 -8.45 -13.12
C PHE A 146 3.63 -9.19 -12.07
N ALA A 147 3.88 -10.49 -11.90
CA ALA A 147 3.19 -11.33 -10.93
C ALA A 147 3.59 -10.94 -9.49
N TYR A 148 4.89 -10.75 -9.23
CA TYR A 148 5.43 -10.35 -7.94
C TYR A 148 4.85 -9.00 -7.48
N ASP A 149 4.74 -8.02 -8.37
CA ASP A 149 4.19 -6.71 -8.04
C ASP A 149 2.73 -6.78 -7.55
N ARG A 150 1.95 -7.73 -8.06
CA ARG A 150 0.51 -7.88 -7.81
C ARG A 150 0.18 -8.82 -6.66
N PHE A 151 0.91 -9.93 -6.56
CA PHE A 151 0.60 -11.01 -5.62
C PHE A 151 1.67 -11.17 -4.54
N GLY A 152 2.85 -10.59 -4.72
CA GLY A 152 3.92 -10.53 -3.73
C GLY A 152 4.81 -11.77 -3.72
N PRO A 153 5.44 -12.08 -2.57
CA PRO A 153 6.37 -13.20 -2.43
C PRO A 153 5.77 -14.58 -2.69
N SER A 154 4.44 -14.76 -2.60
CA SER A 154 3.78 -16.06 -2.83
C SER A 154 4.05 -16.61 -4.23
N VAL A 155 4.27 -15.72 -5.20
CA VAL A 155 4.63 -16.04 -6.59
C VAL A 155 5.87 -16.92 -6.69
N LEU A 156 6.79 -16.81 -5.73
CA LEU A 156 8.04 -17.55 -5.72
C LEU A 156 7.83 -19.05 -5.43
N ASP A 157 6.71 -19.40 -4.80
CA ASP A 157 6.35 -20.79 -4.49
C ASP A 157 5.50 -21.42 -5.61
N TRP A 158 5.05 -20.62 -6.58
CA TRP A 158 4.23 -21.09 -7.69
C TRP A 158 5.10 -21.81 -8.72
N ARG A 159 5.07 -23.15 -8.69
CA ARG A 159 5.90 -24.00 -9.57
C ARG A 159 5.34 -24.21 -10.99
N GLU A 160 4.12 -23.75 -11.24
CA GLU A 160 3.30 -24.17 -12.39
C GLU A 160 3.02 -23.12 -13.48
N PRO A 161 2.89 -21.80 -13.20
CA PRO A 161 2.46 -20.85 -14.21
C PRO A 161 3.60 -20.49 -15.18
N LYS A 162 3.38 -20.70 -16.48
CA LYS A 162 4.30 -20.29 -17.57
C LYS A 162 3.79 -19.08 -18.33
N THR A 163 2.51 -18.75 -18.19
CA THR A 163 1.87 -17.64 -18.91
C THR A 163 1.34 -16.58 -17.96
N LEU A 164 1.28 -15.33 -18.43
CA LEU A 164 0.71 -14.20 -17.67
C LEU A 164 -0.71 -14.49 -17.17
N ARG A 165 -1.52 -15.16 -18.00
CA ARG A 165 -2.90 -15.54 -17.66
C ARG A 165 -2.93 -16.52 -16.49
N GLU A 166 -2.03 -17.50 -16.46
CA GLU A 166 -1.95 -18.47 -15.37
C GLU A 166 -1.52 -17.80 -14.06
N TYR A 167 -0.57 -16.87 -14.10
CA TYR A 167 -0.21 -16.05 -12.94
C TYR A 167 -1.42 -15.27 -12.40
N MET A 168 -2.17 -14.61 -13.27
CA MET A 168 -3.36 -13.86 -12.86
C MET A 168 -4.45 -14.78 -12.30
N GLN A 169 -4.71 -15.93 -12.93
CA GLN A 169 -5.69 -16.90 -12.45
C GLN A 169 -5.32 -17.47 -11.09
N HIS A 170 -4.04 -17.77 -10.86
CA HIS A 170 -3.57 -18.28 -9.58
C HIS A 170 -3.71 -17.22 -8.49
N GLY A 171 -3.25 -16.00 -8.76
CA GLY A 171 -3.34 -14.91 -7.79
C GLY A 171 -4.79 -14.51 -7.46
N PHE A 172 -5.68 -14.44 -8.45
CA PHE A 172 -7.10 -14.19 -8.18
C PHE A 172 -7.75 -15.30 -7.37
N LYS A 173 -7.36 -16.57 -7.58
CA LYS A 173 -7.86 -17.69 -6.74
C LYS A 173 -7.43 -17.54 -5.29
N GLU A 174 -6.22 -17.09 -5.02
CA GLU A 174 -5.76 -16.77 -3.66
C GLU A 174 -6.62 -15.63 -3.06
N SER A 175 -6.86 -14.54 -3.79
CA SER A 175 -7.70 -13.43 -3.33
C SER A 175 -9.16 -13.84 -3.06
N ILE A 176 -9.75 -14.75 -3.86
CA ILE A 176 -11.14 -15.21 -3.67
C ILE A 176 -11.34 -15.80 -2.27
N LEU A 177 -10.33 -16.49 -1.72
CA LEU A 177 -10.44 -17.07 -0.39
C LEU A 177 -10.66 -15.98 0.66
N PHE A 178 -9.99 -14.83 0.55
CA PHE A 178 -10.20 -13.70 1.44
C PHE A 178 -11.66 -13.23 1.41
N TYR A 179 -12.25 -13.06 0.22
CA TYR A 179 -13.60 -12.53 0.04
C TYR A 179 -14.73 -13.53 0.29
N VAL A 180 -14.45 -14.82 0.36
CA VAL A 180 -15.44 -15.82 0.76
C VAL A 180 -15.31 -16.12 2.25
N PHE A 181 -14.10 -16.45 2.70
CA PHE A 181 -13.86 -16.91 4.07
C PHE A 181 -14.04 -15.78 5.08
N ASN A 182 -13.47 -14.59 4.85
CA ASN A 182 -13.58 -13.51 5.84
C ASN A 182 -15.03 -13.07 6.03
N PRO A 183 -15.81 -12.69 5.00
CA PRO A 183 -17.19 -12.28 5.21
C PRO A 183 -18.06 -13.36 5.85
N LEU A 184 -17.84 -14.64 5.50
CA LEU A 184 -18.54 -15.77 6.12
C LEU A 184 -18.20 -15.88 7.61
N PHE A 185 -16.91 -15.87 7.94
CA PHE A 185 -16.43 -15.94 9.32
C PHE A 185 -16.97 -14.79 10.17
N HIS A 186 -16.88 -13.56 9.68
CA HIS A 186 -17.44 -12.39 10.36
C HIS A 186 -18.95 -12.51 10.51
N SER A 187 -19.68 -12.97 9.49
CA SER A 187 -21.14 -13.16 9.54
C SER A 187 -21.56 -14.15 10.62
N VAL A 188 -20.86 -15.27 10.75
CA VAL A 188 -21.11 -16.27 11.81
C VAL A 188 -20.85 -15.68 13.19
N LEU A 189 -19.75 -14.95 13.36
CA LEU A 189 -19.42 -14.32 14.65
C LEU A 189 -20.45 -13.28 15.08
N ILE A 190 -20.92 -12.45 14.15
CA ILE A 190 -21.90 -11.43 14.47
C ILE A 190 -23.27 -12.06 14.75
N TRP A 191 -23.61 -13.15 14.04
CA TRP A 191 -24.80 -13.95 14.35
C TRP A 191 -24.77 -14.48 15.79
N ILE A 192 -23.63 -14.99 16.26
CA ILE A 192 -23.43 -15.43 17.66
C ILE A 192 -23.62 -14.27 18.65
N HIS A 193 -23.15 -13.07 18.31
CA HIS A 193 -23.27 -11.88 19.18
C HIS A 193 -24.67 -11.23 19.17
N GLY A 194 -25.59 -11.67 18.30
CA GLY A 194 -26.97 -11.19 18.26
C GLY A 194 -27.15 -9.75 17.72
N SER A 195 -26.09 -9.13 17.17
CA SER A 195 -26.18 -7.81 16.55
C SER A 195 -26.89 -7.88 15.20
N ARG A 196 -27.97 -7.09 15.03
CA ARG A 196 -28.70 -6.92 13.76
C ARG A 196 -28.37 -5.62 13.01
N VAL A 197 -27.66 -4.71 13.67
CA VAL A 197 -27.48 -3.30 13.22
C VAL A 197 -26.64 -3.20 11.93
N ASP A 198 -25.88 -4.23 11.62
CA ASP A 198 -24.85 -4.23 10.59
C ASP A 198 -25.17 -5.15 9.39
N SER A 199 -26.36 -5.76 9.33
CA SER A 199 -26.71 -6.78 8.32
C SER A 199 -26.55 -6.32 6.86
N TYR A 200 -26.81 -5.05 6.56
CA TYR A 200 -26.65 -4.49 5.20
C TYR A 200 -25.18 -4.19 4.88
N TRP A 201 -24.47 -3.61 5.84
CA TRP A 201 -23.08 -3.19 5.67
C TRP A 201 -22.12 -4.37 5.53
N ARG A 202 -22.47 -5.54 6.07
CA ARG A 202 -21.67 -6.80 5.95
C ARG A 202 -21.36 -7.18 4.51
N PHE A 203 -22.26 -6.92 3.56
CA PHE A 203 -22.08 -7.27 2.16
C PHE A 203 -21.46 -6.13 1.34
N CYS A 204 -21.71 -4.88 1.75
CA CYS A 204 -21.17 -3.71 1.05
C CYS A 204 -19.64 -3.59 1.25
N HIS A 205 -19.14 -3.84 2.45
CA HIS A 205 -17.71 -3.76 2.75
C HIS A 205 -16.84 -4.70 1.88
N PRO A 206 -17.09 -6.03 1.82
CA PRO A 206 -16.27 -6.91 1.01
C PRO A 206 -16.40 -6.61 -0.49
N LEU A 207 -17.58 -6.19 -0.96
CA LEU A 207 -17.76 -5.80 -2.35
C LEU A 207 -16.94 -4.53 -2.69
N ALA A 208 -16.96 -3.53 -1.81
CA ALA A 208 -16.16 -2.32 -1.98
C ALA A 208 -14.66 -2.62 -1.94
N THR A 209 -14.21 -3.42 -0.98
CA THR A 209 -12.80 -3.88 -0.91
C THR A 209 -12.41 -4.64 -2.17
N ALA A 210 -13.25 -5.56 -2.66
CA ALA A 210 -12.99 -6.32 -3.88
C ALA A 210 -12.92 -5.42 -5.12
N ALA A 211 -13.78 -4.41 -5.22
CA ALA A 211 -13.76 -3.45 -6.31
C ALA A 211 -12.47 -2.61 -6.30
N ILE A 212 -12.02 -2.17 -5.13
CA ILE A 212 -10.77 -1.41 -4.98
C ILE A 212 -9.56 -2.31 -5.29
N GLU A 213 -9.53 -3.54 -4.79
CA GLU A 213 -8.47 -4.50 -5.11
C GLU A 213 -8.42 -4.79 -6.60
N TYR A 214 -9.56 -5.07 -7.23
CA TYR A 214 -9.64 -5.28 -8.67
C TYR A 214 -9.13 -4.06 -9.44
N TYR A 215 -9.49 -2.85 -9.01
CA TYR A 215 -8.99 -1.62 -9.62
C TYR A 215 -7.47 -1.48 -9.49
N VAL A 216 -6.89 -1.78 -8.33
CA VAL A 216 -5.44 -1.71 -8.09
C VAL A 216 -4.68 -2.79 -8.88
N LEU A 217 -5.22 -4.01 -8.97
CA LEU A 217 -4.56 -5.14 -9.64
C LEU A 217 -4.71 -5.12 -11.17
N SER A 218 -5.85 -4.66 -11.69
CA SER A 218 -6.12 -4.63 -13.14
C SER A 218 -5.36 -3.53 -13.86
N ARG A 219 -5.02 -2.42 -13.19
CA ARG A 219 -4.30 -1.32 -13.82
C ARG A 219 -2.81 -1.65 -14.00
N PRO A 220 -2.20 -1.26 -15.14
CA PRO A 220 -0.76 -1.37 -15.35
C PRO A 220 0.01 -0.29 -14.58
N VAL A 221 -0.62 0.85 -14.27
CA VAL A 221 0.00 1.98 -13.58
C VAL A 221 -0.60 2.15 -12.18
N ARG A 222 0.27 2.39 -11.20
CA ARG A 222 -0.14 2.63 -9.80
C ARG A 222 -0.96 3.91 -9.67
N PRO A 223 -1.93 3.98 -8.73
CA PRO A 223 -2.67 5.22 -8.47
C PRO A 223 -1.72 6.36 -8.08
N LYS A 224 -1.76 7.49 -8.79
CA LYS A 224 -0.82 8.62 -8.62
C LYS A 224 -0.72 9.10 -7.17
N LEU A 225 -1.84 9.16 -6.46
CA LEU A 225 -1.88 9.58 -5.06
C LEU A 225 -1.09 8.63 -4.14
N LEU A 226 -1.25 7.32 -4.33
CA LEU A 226 -0.53 6.32 -3.54
C LEU A 226 0.94 6.21 -3.94
N ALA A 227 1.25 6.33 -5.23
CA ALA A 227 2.62 6.34 -5.73
C ALA A 227 3.41 7.53 -5.17
N ASN A 228 2.78 8.68 -5.02
CA ASN A 228 3.40 9.88 -4.43
C ASN A 228 3.65 9.72 -2.92
N LEU A 229 2.65 9.23 -2.18
CA LEU A 229 2.78 9.05 -0.72
C LEU A 229 3.74 7.91 -0.36
N PHE A 230 3.76 6.85 -1.16
CA PHE A 230 4.48 5.61 -0.89
C PHE A 230 5.19 5.11 -2.17
N PRO A 231 6.36 5.69 -2.51
CA PRO A 231 7.03 5.46 -3.81
C PRO A 231 7.49 4.01 -4.03
N LEU A 232 7.86 3.32 -2.95
CA LEU A 232 8.43 1.96 -2.98
C LEU A 232 7.41 0.88 -2.68
N MET A 233 6.15 1.26 -2.60
CA MET A 233 5.09 0.35 -2.24
C MET A 233 4.56 -0.35 -3.49
N THR A 234 4.53 -1.67 -3.46
CA THR A 234 4.01 -2.47 -4.57
C THR A 234 2.47 -2.50 -4.55
N PRO A 235 1.81 -2.72 -5.69
CA PRO A 235 0.36 -2.93 -5.74
C PRO A 235 -0.14 -3.94 -4.71
N ARG A 236 0.59 -5.05 -4.52
CA ARG A 236 0.30 -6.06 -3.50
C ARG A 236 0.24 -5.47 -2.09
N GLU A 237 1.20 -4.63 -1.73
CA GLU A 237 1.25 -4.03 -0.40
C GLU A 237 0.02 -3.13 -0.16
N TYR A 238 -0.48 -2.43 -1.19
CA TYR A 238 -1.71 -1.63 -1.08
C TYR A 238 -2.91 -2.53 -0.76
N VAL A 239 -3.00 -3.68 -1.43
CA VAL A 239 -4.04 -4.68 -1.18
C VAL A 239 -3.93 -5.24 0.24
N THR A 240 -2.72 -5.51 0.73
CA THR A 240 -2.51 -5.94 2.11
C THR A 240 -3.03 -4.91 3.12
N ILE A 241 -2.72 -3.62 2.95
CA ILE A 241 -3.27 -2.56 3.81
C ILE A 241 -4.80 -2.55 3.74
N LEU A 242 -5.35 -2.63 2.53
CA LEU A 242 -6.78 -2.62 2.29
C LEU A 242 -7.49 -3.77 3.03
N HIS A 243 -6.92 -4.98 3.01
CA HIS A 243 -7.43 -6.13 3.75
C HIS A 243 -7.38 -5.95 5.27
N HIS A 244 -6.28 -5.39 5.80
CA HIS A 244 -6.17 -5.10 7.24
C HIS A 244 -7.18 -4.02 7.66
N PHE A 245 -7.36 -2.99 6.83
CA PHE A 245 -8.34 -1.93 7.06
C PHE A 245 -9.76 -2.47 7.05
N TYR A 246 -10.08 -3.35 6.10
CA TYR A 246 -11.36 -4.04 6.03
C TYR A 246 -11.69 -4.77 7.34
N THR A 247 -10.77 -5.59 7.85
CA THR A 247 -10.97 -6.35 9.10
C THR A 247 -11.15 -5.41 10.29
N ALA A 248 -10.31 -4.37 10.41
CA ALA A 248 -10.40 -3.40 11.50
C ALA A 248 -11.71 -2.60 11.46
N LEU A 249 -12.14 -2.16 10.27
CA LEU A 249 -13.38 -1.40 10.08
C LEU A 249 -14.60 -2.23 10.42
N ILE A 250 -14.69 -3.47 9.95
CA ILE A 250 -15.82 -4.36 10.29
C ILE A 250 -15.90 -4.59 11.79
N MET A 251 -14.77 -4.85 12.46
CA MET A 251 -14.75 -5.05 13.91
C MET A 251 -15.15 -3.78 14.68
N ALA A 252 -14.68 -2.62 14.23
CA ALA A 252 -15.07 -1.35 14.82
C ALA A 252 -16.56 -1.07 14.64
N PHE A 253 -17.12 -1.29 13.45
CA PHE A 253 -18.55 -1.11 13.19
C PHE A 253 -19.42 -2.07 14.01
N ALA A 254 -18.99 -3.32 14.19
CA ALA A 254 -19.69 -4.27 15.05
C ALA A 254 -19.76 -3.79 16.52
N GLN A 255 -18.73 -3.10 17.01
CA GLN A 255 -18.70 -2.55 18.37
C GLN A 255 -19.42 -1.20 18.51
N LEU A 256 -19.38 -0.37 17.46
CA LEU A 256 -20.02 0.95 17.43
C LEU A 256 -21.52 0.85 17.17
N GLY A 257 -21.98 -0.09 16.34
CA GLY A 257 -23.39 -0.23 15.97
C GLY A 257 -24.35 -0.25 17.16
N PRO A 258 -24.13 -1.10 18.19
CA PRO A 258 -24.99 -1.13 19.37
C PRO A 258 -24.98 0.15 20.23
N LEU A 259 -23.95 1.01 20.09
CA LEU A 259 -23.89 2.29 20.80
C LEU A 259 -24.87 3.33 20.24
N PHE A 260 -25.26 3.17 18.98
CA PHE A 260 -26.23 4.03 18.30
C PHE A 260 -27.57 3.31 18.24
N PRO A 261 -28.44 3.43 19.28
CA PRO A 261 -29.78 2.86 19.21
C PRO A 261 -30.50 3.41 17.97
N PRO A 262 -31.29 2.59 17.26
CA PRO A 262 -32.09 3.08 16.15
C PRO A 262 -32.95 4.25 16.64
N ARG A 263 -32.92 5.35 15.88
CA ARG A 263 -33.67 6.57 16.19
C ARG A 263 -35.14 6.17 16.42
N GLN A 264 -35.64 6.34 17.64
CA GLN A 264 -37.03 6.03 17.95
C GLN A 264 -37.90 7.16 17.39
N TYR A 265 -38.61 6.87 16.30
CA TYR A 265 -39.55 7.81 15.70
C TYR A 265 -40.86 7.76 16.47
N GLY A 266 -41.02 8.68 17.42
CA GLY A 266 -42.31 8.96 18.05
C GLY A 266 -43.19 9.86 17.18
N PRO A 267 -44.44 10.16 17.60
CA PRO A 267 -45.36 11.01 16.86
C PRO A 267 -44.81 12.42 16.59
N ALA A 268 -43.90 12.93 17.44
CA ALA A 268 -43.23 14.22 17.24
C ALA A 268 -42.24 14.24 16.06
N ASN A 269 -41.66 13.10 15.68
CA ASN A 269 -40.63 12.99 14.63
C ASN A 269 -41.17 12.30 13.36
N ALA A 270 -42.49 12.12 13.25
CA ALA A 270 -43.12 11.41 12.14
C ALA A 270 -42.94 12.15 10.79
N ALA A 271 -42.99 13.48 10.80
CA ALA A 271 -42.75 14.30 9.62
C ALA A 271 -41.28 14.22 9.15
N GLU A 272 -40.31 14.27 10.07
CA GLU A 272 -38.88 14.08 9.74
C GLU A 272 -38.64 12.68 9.16
N LYS A 273 -39.31 11.65 9.72
CA LYS A 273 -39.24 10.28 9.20
C LYS A 273 -39.73 10.17 7.75
N GLN A 274 -40.90 10.75 7.45
CA GLN A 274 -41.47 10.75 6.10
C GLN A 274 -40.54 11.46 5.11
N GLN A 275 -40.00 12.62 5.48
CA GLN A 275 -39.03 13.34 4.65
C GLN A 275 -37.77 12.51 4.38
N LEU A 276 -37.28 11.77 5.38
CA LEU A 276 -36.11 10.90 5.22
C LEU A 276 -36.40 9.70 4.31
N GLU A 277 -37.59 9.10 4.43
CA GLU A 277 -38.04 7.99 3.57
C GLU A 277 -38.23 8.46 2.12
N GLU A 278 -38.81 9.64 1.90
CA GLU A 278 -38.92 10.26 0.57
C GLU A 278 -37.54 10.55 -0.03
N ALA A 279 -36.62 11.12 0.76
CA ALA A 279 -35.24 11.38 0.31
C ALA A 279 -34.50 10.07 -0.03
N ALA A 280 -34.70 9.00 0.75
CA ALA A 280 -34.12 7.70 0.49
C ALA A 280 -34.69 7.07 -0.80
N LEU A 281 -35.98 7.18 -1.04
CA LEU A 281 -36.62 6.73 -2.28
C LEU A 281 -36.08 7.51 -3.49
N ALA A 282 -35.99 8.83 -3.40
CA ALA A 282 -35.44 9.68 -4.45
C ALA A 282 -33.97 9.32 -4.76
N LEU A 283 -33.14 9.09 -3.74
CA LEU A 283 -31.76 8.62 -3.92
C LEU A 283 -31.73 7.26 -4.62
N SER A 284 -32.59 6.32 -4.21
CA SER A 284 -32.65 4.98 -4.81
C SER A 284 -33.02 5.04 -6.30
N GLU A 285 -33.90 5.96 -6.67
CA GLU A 285 -34.31 6.18 -8.05
C GLU A 285 -33.19 6.84 -8.86
N GLY A 286 -32.48 7.81 -8.28
CA GLY A 286 -31.27 8.39 -8.87
C GLY A 286 -30.18 7.35 -9.14
N ILE A 287 -29.92 6.44 -8.19
CA ILE A 287 -28.95 5.35 -8.37
C ILE A 287 -29.39 4.39 -9.49
N LYS A 288 -30.68 4.06 -9.59
CA LYS A 288 -31.20 3.23 -10.70
C LYS A 288 -30.99 3.91 -12.05
N MET A 289 -31.22 5.22 -12.13
CA MET A 289 -30.99 5.99 -13.35
C MET A 289 -29.51 6.04 -13.73
N LEU A 290 -28.61 6.25 -12.77
CA LEU A 290 -27.16 6.18 -12.97
C LEU A 290 -26.71 4.78 -13.43
N SER A 291 -27.24 3.71 -12.82
CA SER A 291 -26.96 2.34 -13.23
C SER A 291 -27.35 2.10 -14.69
N ARG A 292 -28.57 2.51 -15.08
CA ARG A 292 -29.03 2.40 -16.47
C ARG A 292 -28.18 3.22 -17.45
N ALA A 293 -27.76 4.41 -17.05
CA ALA A 293 -26.87 5.25 -17.87
C ALA A 293 -25.50 4.59 -18.06
N ALA A 294 -24.91 4.06 -16.98
CA ALA A 294 -23.64 3.34 -17.02
C ALA A 294 -23.73 2.05 -17.87
N GLU A 295 -24.84 1.30 -17.77
CA GLU A 295 -25.11 0.14 -18.62
C GLU A 295 -25.21 0.53 -20.10
N ALA A 296 -25.88 1.63 -20.42
CA ALA A 296 -25.98 2.14 -21.79
C ALA A 296 -24.61 2.57 -22.34
N GLU A 297 -23.77 3.23 -21.54
CA GLU A 297 -22.42 3.63 -21.92
C GLU A 297 -21.51 2.40 -22.13
N ALA A 298 -21.55 1.44 -21.20
CA ALA A 298 -20.80 0.19 -21.32
C ALA A 298 -21.23 -0.61 -22.56
N GLY A 299 -22.53 -0.67 -22.84
CA GLY A 299 -23.07 -1.26 -24.07
C GLY A 299 -22.58 -0.53 -25.32
N GLY A 300 -22.56 0.80 -25.30
CA GLY A 300 -22.04 1.62 -26.40
C GLY A 300 -20.55 1.39 -26.66
N LEU A 301 -19.73 1.31 -25.61
CA LEU A 301 -18.31 0.97 -25.71
C LEU A 301 -18.11 -0.44 -26.28
N LEU A 302 -18.90 -1.41 -25.84
CA LEU A 302 -18.85 -2.77 -26.36
C LEU A 302 -19.25 -2.83 -27.84
N VAL A 303 -20.27 -2.08 -28.26
CA VAL A 303 -20.63 -1.94 -29.67
C VAL A 303 -19.49 -1.32 -30.48
N LYS A 304 -18.79 -0.33 -29.92
CA LYS A 304 -17.63 0.30 -30.54
C LYS A 304 -16.45 -0.66 -30.69
N GLU A 305 -16.17 -1.47 -29.67
CA GLU A 305 -15.16 -2.53 -29.72
C GLU A 305 -15.52 -3.66 -30.70
N LEU A 306 -16.81 -3.86 -30.96
CA LEU A 306 -17.32 -4.82 -31.96
C LEU A 306 -17.40 -4.24 -33.38
N GLU A 307 -17.15 -2.94 -33.60
CA GLU A 307 -17.14 -2.34 -34.94
C GLU A 307 -16.24 -3.08 -35.94
N PRO A 308 -15.00 -3.52 -35.59
CA PRO A 308 -14.14 -4.27 -36.49
C PRO A 308 -14.69 -5.64 -36.90
N PHE A 309 -15.60 -6.21 -36.09
CA PHE A 309 -16.23 -7.51 -36.34
C PHE A 309 -17.61 -7.40 -36.99
N ARG A 310 -18.13 -6.18 -37.16
CA ARG A 310 -19.37 -5.95 -37.89
C ARG A 310 -19.14 -6.33 -39.35
N ALA A 311 -19.92 -7.28 -39.86
CA ALA A 311 -19.87 -7.65 -41.27
C ALA A 311 -19.97 -6.37 -42.11
N SER A 312 -18.96 -6.09 -42.95
CA SER A 312 -19.03 -4.93 -43.84
C SER A 312 -20.29 -5.09 -44.66
N THR A 313 -21.25 -4.18 -44.51
CA THR A 313 -22.32 -4.05 -45.48
C THR A 313 -21.63 -3.63 -46.76
N LYS A 314 -21.31 -4.60 -47.62
CA LYS A 314 -20.88 -4.31 -48.99
C LYS A 314 -21.97 -3.40 -49.55
N PRO A 315 -21.66 -2.15 -49.94
CA PRO A 315 -22.66 -1.33 -50.59
C PRO A 315 -23.13 -2.12 -51.82
N SER A 316 -24.43 -2.32 -51.94
CA SER A 316 -25.04 -2.82 -53.17
C SER A 316 -24.93 -1.71 -54.22
N ALA A 317 -23.71 -1.42 -54.64
CA ALA A 317 -23.44 -0.54 -55.76
C ALA A 317 -23.63 -1.37 -57.01
N LYS A 318 -24.71 -1.11 -57.75
CA LYS A 318 -24.97 -1.80 -59.03
C LYS A 318 -24.01 -1.33 -60.13
N THR A 319 -23.26 -0.25 -59.92
CA THR A 319 -22.32 0.31 -60.90
C THR A 319 -20.98 0.71 -60.27
N LEU A 320 -19.88 0.49 -61.01
CA LEU A 320 -18.50 0.85 -60.62
C LEU A 320 -18.32 2.32 -60.16
N PRO A 321 -18.93 3.34 -60.81
CA PRO A 321 -18.78 4.73 -60.38
C PRO A 321 -19.48 5.03 -59.04
N GLU A 322 -20.60 4.39 -58.72
CA GLU A 322 -21.23 4.50 -57.40
C GLU A 322 -20.37 3.89 -56.29
N ALA A 323 -19.72 2.77 -56.58
CA ALA A 323 -18.77 2.15 -55.65
C ALA A 323 -17.59 3.10 -55.37
N ALA A 324 -17.03 3.73 -56.40
CA ALA A 324 -15.95 4.70 -56.26
C ALA A 324 -16.37 5.96 -55.50
N ALA A 325 -17.58 6.47 -55.75
CA ALA A 325 -18.12 7.63 -55.04
C ALA A 325 -18.38 7.33 -53.55
N SER A 326 -18.93 6.16 -53.23
CA SER A 326 -19.17 5.74 -51.84
C SER A 326 -17.87 5.52 -51.07
N ALA A 327 -16.86 4.92 -51.70
CA ALA A 327 -15.53 4.74 -51.12
C ALA A 327 -14.82 6.10 -50.88
N ALA A 328 -14.97 7.04 -51.82
CA ALA A 328 -14.44 8.40 -51.66
C ALA A 328 -15.11 9.17 -50.52
N ALA A 329 -16.43 9.01 -50.33
CA ALA A 329 -17.17 9.62 -49.22
C ALA A 329 -16.74 9.06 -47.85
N ILE A 330 -16.51 7.74 -47.76
CA ILE A 330 -16.02 7.09 -46.53
C ILE A 330 -14.58 7.53 -46.22
N HIS A 331 -13.72 7.66 -47.23
CA HIS A 331 -12.36 8.19 -47.05
C HIS A 331 -12.34 9.67 -46.66
N ALA A 332 -13.28 10.48 -47.17
CA ALA A 332 -13.44 11.88 -46.79
C ALA A 332 -13.94 12.03 -45.34
N ALA A 333 -14.87 11.18 -44.91
CA ALA A 333 -15.36 11.14 -43.53
C ALA A 333 -14.27 10.69 -42.53
N SER A 334 -13.45 9.70 -42.90
CA SER A 334 -12.28 9.25 -42.11
C SER A 334 -11.23 10.37 -41.92
N LYS A 335 -11.04 11.22 -42.94
CA LYS A 335 -10.09 12.35 -42.88
C LYS A 335 -10.57 13.53 -42.04
N SER A 336 -11.88 13.65 -41.82
CA SER A 336 -12.48 14.67 -40.95
C SER A 336 -12.36 14.34 -39.45
N GLY A 337 -12.05 13.08 -39.10
CA GLY A 337 -11.81 12.62 -37.73
C GLY A 337 -10.38 12.89 -37.24
N LYS A 338 -9.76 14.00 -37.65
CA LYS A 338 -8.43 14.41 -37.17
C LYS A 338 -8.55 14.89 -35.73
N THR A 339 -8.30 13.96 -34.80
CA THR A 339 -7.55 14.15 -33.56
C THR A 339 -7.53 15.59 -33.04
N THR A 340 -8.61 15.99 -32.39
CA THR A 340 -8.46 16.92 -31.28
C THR A 340 -7.69 16.18 -30.20
N THR A 341 -6.38 16.39 -30.15
CA THR A 341 -5.62 16.24 -28.91
C THR A 341 -6.21 17.25 -27.95
N SER A 342 -7.26 16.84 -27.25
CA SER A 342 -7.66 17.45 -25.99
C SER A 342 -6.45 17.35 -25.09
N SER A 343 -5.76 18.47 -24.94
CA SER A 343 -4.96 18.77 -23.76
C SER A 343 -5.89 18.58 -22.57
N GLU A 344 -5.95 17.36 -22.04
CA GLU A 344 -6.44 17.09 -20.70
C GLU A 344 -5.48 17.77 -19.72
N SER A 345 -5.69 19.07 -19.51
CA SER A 345 -5.33 19.71 -18.27
C SER A 345 -6.22 19.08 -17.19
N GLY A 346 -5.82 17.91 -16.70
CA GLY A 346 -6.41 17.30 -15.52
C GLY A 346 -6.32 18.24 -14.33
N PRO A 347 -7.30 18.22 -13.41
CA PRO A 347 -7.40 19.20 -12.35
C PRO A 347 -6.23 19.03 -11.35
N THR A 348 -5.65 20.17 -10.95
CA THR A 348 -4.68 20.35 -9.86
C THR A 348 -3.34 19.62 -10.00
N ALA A 349 -2.43 20.18 -10.82
CA ALA A 349 -1.01 19.94 -10.64
C ALA A 349 -0.57 20.47 -9.26
N LEU A 350 -0.10 19.59 -8.38
CA LEU A 350 0.42 19.93 -7.04
C LEU A 350 1.52 21.00 -7.17
N THR A 351 1.53 21.99 -6.29
CA THR A 351 2.53 23.07 -6.27
C THR A 351 3.94 22.50 -6.05
N ASN A 352 4.98 23.19 -6.52
CA ASN A 352 6.38 22.77 -6.37
C ASN A 352 6.76 22.49 -4.90
N ALA A 353 6.16 23.24 -3.96
CA ALA A 353 6.32 23.01 -2.52
C ALA A 353 5.68 21.67 -2.09
N GLN A 354 4.48 21.35 -2.56
CA GLN A 354 3.82 20.07 -2.29
C GLN A 354 4.65 18.91 -2.86
N GLN A 355 5.17 19.04 -4.07
CA GLN A 355 6.03 18.02 -4.68
C GLN A 355 7.33 17.81 -3.89
N THR A 356 7.93 18.89 -3.38
CA THR A 356 9.15 18.81 -2.57
C THR A 356 8.90 18.13 -1.22
N TRP A 357 7.81 18.49 -0.54
CA TRP A 357 7.41 17.85 0.71
C TRP A 357 7.08 16.37 0.54
N ILE A 358 6.36 16.03 -0.52
CA ILE A 358 6.07 14.64 -0.88
C ILE A 358 7.38 13.87 -1.09
N LYS A 359 8.34 14.45 -1.81
CA LYS A 359 9.65 13.84 -2.06
C LYS A 359 10.46 13.62 -0.77
N LEU A 360 10.52 14.63 0.11
CA LEU A 360 11.23 14.52 1.39
C LEU A 360 10.60 13.47 2.32
N LEU A 361 9.27 13.40 2.34
CA LEU A 361 8.53 12.40 3.09
C LEU A 361 8.80 10.99 2.53
N ALA A 362 8.73 10.84 1.20
CA ALA A 362 9.07 9.62 0.47
C ALA A 362 10.48 9.11 0.81
N ASP A 363 11.48 9.99 0.75
CA ASP A 363 12.88 9.66 1.09
C ASP A 363 13.01 9.26 2.57
N ARG A 364 12.31 9.97 3.48
CA ARG A 364 12.34 9.62 4.91
C ARG A 364 11.71 8.26 5.18
N ILE A 365 10.58 7.95 4.55
CA ILE A 365 9.91 6.65 4.64
C ILE A 365 10.82 5.53 4.09
N PHE A 366 11.54 5.80 3.00
CA PHE A 366 12.52 4.87 2.42
C PHE A 366 13.61 4.48 3.42
N TYR A 367 14.28 5.46 4.03
CA TYR A 367 15.35 5.18 5.00
C TYR A 367 14.84 4.43 6.23
N LEU A 368 13.67 4.82 6.75
CA LEU A 368 13.03 4.11 7.86
C LEU A 368 12.71 2.64 7.51
N ARG A 369 12.27 2.38 6.27
CA ARG A 369 11.97 1.03 5.77
C ARG A 369 13.21 0.17 5.56
N LEU A 370 14.36 0.75 5.17
CA LEU A 370 15.61 -0.01 5.11
C LEU A 370 16.18 -0.32 6.50
N GLU A 371 16.15 0.63 7.42
CA GLU A 371 16.65 0.44 8.80
C GLU A 371 15.76 -0.50 9.63
N ALA A 372 14.51 -0.66 9.22
CA ALA A 372 13.53 -1.56 9.80
C ALA A 372 13.88 -3.04 9.66
N ALA A 373 14.35 -3.45 8.49
CA ALA A 373 14.52 -4.86 8.16
C ALA A 373 15.69 -5.45 8.98
N PRO A 374 15.47 -6.49 9.80
CA PRO A 374 16.49 -6.98 10.75
C PRO A 374 17.76 -7.44 10.04
N VAL A 375 17.63 -8.11 8.90
CA VAL A 375 18.77 -8.53 8.07
C VAL A 375 19.55 -7.32 7.53
N VAL A 376 18.85 -6.29 7.06
CA VAL A 376 19.49 -5.06 6.55
C VAL A 376 20.12 -4.27 7.69
N ARG A 377 19.49 -4.22 8.87
CA ARG A 377 20.00 -3.53 10.06
C ARG A 377 21.31 -4.14 10.54
N GLU A 378 21.40 -5.45 10.64
CA GLU A 378 22.66 -6.13 11.00
C GLU A 378 23.74 -5.86 9.93
N MET A 379 23.37 -5.82 8.65
CA MET A 379 24.31 -5.48 7.58
C MET A 379 24.76 -4.01 7.60
N VAL A 380 23.88 -3.06 7.90
CA VAL A 380 24.22 -1.64 8.06
C VAL A 380 25.13 -1.45 9.27
N LYS A 381 24.93 -2.18 10.37
CA LYS A 381 25.86 -2.21 11.51
C LYS A 381 27.23 -2.74 11.10
N VAL A 382 27.29 -3.82 10.34
CA VAL A 382 28.56 -4.39 9.85
C VAL A 382 29.28 -3.44 8.89
N GLU A 383 28.58 -2.80 7.95
CA GLU A 383 29.19 -1.89 6.99
C GLU A 383 29.63 -0.57 7.64
N SER A 384 28.85 -0.04 8.60
CA SER A 384 29.25 1.12 9.40
C SER A 384 30.46 0.80 10.28
N ALA A 385 30.56 -0.41 10.85
CA ALA A 385 31.74 -0.87 11.57
C ALA A 385 32.97 -0.97 10.65
N LYS A 386 32.84 -1.54 9.45
CA LYS A 386 33.92 -1.61 8.44
C LYS A 386 34.35 -0.21 7.96
N SER A 387 33.41 0.71 7.77
CA SER A 387 33.68 2.11 7.39
C SER A 387 34.41 2.87 8.52
N ALA A 388 34.00 2.66 9.77
CA ALA A 388 34.68 3.19 10.96
C ALA A 388 36.10 2.63 11.10
N GLU A 389 36.32 1.36 10.78
CA GLU A 389 37.63 0.74 10.80
C GLU A 389 38.54 1.25 9.66
N ARG A 390 38.00 1.38 8.44
CA ARG A 390 38.72 1.98 7.30
C ARG A 390 39.10 3.43 7.55
N SER A 391 38.21 4.24 8.13
CA SER A 391 38.50 5.63 8.48
C SER A 391 39.53 5.75 9.61
N ARG A 392 39.49 4.87 10.63
CA ARG A 392 40.54 4.77 11.66
C ARG A 392 41.89 4.31 11.08
N ALA A 393 41.89 3.37 10.15
CA ALA A 393 43.09 2.91 9.46
C ALA A 393 43.69 4.05 8.60
N ALA A 394 42.87 4.72 7.79
CA ALA A 394 43.29 5.88 7.00
C ALA A 394 43.82 7.03 7.87
N ALA A 395 43.18 7.30 9.02
CA ALA A 395 43.64 8.29 9.99
C ALA A 395 44.97 7.90 10.66
N LYS A 396 45.24 6.61 10.87
CA LYS A 396 46.55 6.13 11.34
C LYS A 396 47.62 6.28 10.26
N THR A 397 47.30 5.99 9.00
CA THR A 397 48.23 6.13 7.87
C THR A 397 48.56 7.61 7.59
N SER A 398 47.60 8.52 7.73
CA SER A 398 47.86 9.96 7.62
C SER A 398 48.71 10.49 8.79
N ARG A 399 48.50 9.97 10.00
CA ARG A 399 49.33 10.32 11.18
C ARG A 399 50.77 9.81 11.05
N SER A 400 50.98 8.59 10.53
CA SER A 400 52.33 8.07 10.27
C SER A 400 53.04 8.81 9.14
N ALA A 401 52.32 9.23 8.10
CA ALA A 401 52.87 10.06 7.04
C ALA A 401 53.26 11.47 7.53
N SER A 402 52.48 12.07 8.44
CA SER A 402 52.83 13.36 9.06
C SER A 402 54.01 13.28 10.03
N SER A 403 54.25 12.10 10.63
CA SER A 403 55.38 11.85 11.54
C SER A 403 56.70 11.66 10.78
N GLN A 404 56.66 11.11 9.56
CA GLN A 404 57.85 10.96 8.70
C GLN A 404 58.28 12.23 7.96
N ALA A 405 57.43 13.27 7.90
CA ALA A 405 57.77 14.56 7.28
C ALA A 405 58.44 15.56 8.25
N GLY A 406 58.62 15.19 9.53
CA GLY A 406 59.25 16.03 10.55
C GLY A 406 60.59 15.47 11.04
N GLY A 407 61.65 15.59 10.22
CA GLY A 407 63.05 15.35 10.60
C GLY A 407 63.92 16.59 10.31
N PRO A 408 64.99 16.84 11.08
CA PRO A 408 65.35 18.18 11.56
C PRO A 408 66.03 19.06 10.51
N GLN A 409 65.52 20.29 10.35
CA GLN A 409 66.18 21.34 9.57
C GLN A 409 67.21 22.03 10.48
N GLN A 410 68.49 21.76 10.19
CA GLN A 410 69.65 22.33 10.89
C GLN A 410 69.66 23.85 10.90
N ASP A 411 70.04 24.38 12.06
CA ASP A 411 70.30 25.77 12.36
C ASP A 411 71.20 26.49 11.34
N LYS A 412 70.72 27.61 10.82
CA LYS A 412 71.56 28.75 10.44
C LYS A 412 71.02 30.00 11.11
N ALA A 413 71.69 30.41 12.17
CA ALA A 413 71.48 31.66 12.87
C ALA A 413 71.71 32.87 11.94
N PRO A 414 70.96 33.98 12.11
CA PRO A 414 71.46 35.30 11.84
C PRO A 414 71.91 35.96 13.15
N ALA A 415 73.12 36.53 13.11
CA ALA A 415 73.70 37.31 14.18
C ALA A 415 72.81 38.51 14.55
N SER A 416 72.82 38.81 15.84
CA SER A 416 72.12 39.88 16.49
C SER A 416 72.72 41.26 16.19
N ALA A 417 71.85 42.26 16.37
CA ALA A 417 72.12 43.51 17.08
C ALA A 417 72.49 44.79 16.27
N VAL A 418 71.54 45.73 16.35
CA VAL A 418 71.70 47.05 17.02
C VAL A 418 72.23 48.24 16.18
N SER A 419 71.33 49.25 16.14
CA SER A 419 71.55 50.70 16.25
C SER A 419 72.09 51.52 15.06
N ALA A 420 71.18 52.36 14.55
CA ALA A 420 71.28 53.81 14.39
C ALA A 420 72.67 54.45 14.15
N ASN A 421 72.81 55.21 13.06
CA ASN A 421 72.50 56.65 13.07
C ASN A 421 72.61 57.27 11.66
N ALA A 422 71.81 58.32 11.45
CA ALA A 422 71.74 59.28 10.32
C ALA A 422 70.92 58.85 9.09
#